data_AF-A0A1Z5IDD8-F1
#
_entry.id   AF-A0A1Z5IDD8-F1
#
_cell.length_a   1.000
_cell.length_b   1.000
_cell.length_c   1.000
_cell.angle_alpha   90.00
_cell.angle_beta   90.00
_cell.angle_gamma   90.00
#
_symmetry.space_group_name_H-M   'P 1'
#
loop_
_entity.id
_entity.type
_entity.pdbx_description
1 polymer ?
#
loop_
_entity_poly.entity_id
_entity_poly.type
_entity_poly.pdbx_seq_one_letter_code
_entity_poly.pdbx_strand_id
1 'polypeptide(L)'
;MKLKNYVLLGAAGLALGVSVPLKQSTAKASTYHSVPSSLRGYYISSSNRAFWITKYTVHDVIPQADGYGMHVTKVTRSGHTYRVHTYIDMGGRSYVTYKLNRYAHNKFKYAGKYFHKVSKSHYYYYVSH
;
A
#
# COMPACT_ATOMS: atom_id res chain seq x y z
N MET A 1 -47.86 -12.61 -61.14
CA MET A 1 -46.89 -11.72 -61.83
C MET A 1 -46.95 -10.32 -61.22
N LYS A 2 -45.79 -9.76 -60.85
CA LYS A 2 -45.44 -8.35 -60.53
C LYS A 2 -45.92 -7.80 -59.15
N LEU A 3 -45.10 -7.64 -58.10
CA LEU A 3 -44.02 -6.63 -57.80
C LEU A 3 -44.56 -5.19 -58.00
N LYS A 4 -44.57 -4.24 -57.03
CA LYS A 4 -43.63 -3.85 -55.96
C LYS A 4 -44.39 -3.00 -54.92
N ASN A 5 -44.02 -3.08 -53.65
CA ASN A 5 -44.11 -1.92 -52.74
C ASN A 5 -42.80 -1.75 -51.99
N TYR A 6 -42.38 -0.49 -51.93
CA TYR A 6 -41.06 -0.03 -51.60
C TYR A 6 -40.75 -0.10 -50.10
N VAL A 7 -39.48 -0.40 -49.85
CA VAL A 7 -38.72 -0.37 -48.60
C VAL A 7 -38.61 1.05 -48.06
N LEU A 8 -38.61 1.20 -46.73
CA LEU A 8 -37.66 2.04 -45.95
C LEU A 8 -37.85 1.71 -44.46
N LEU A 9 -37.03 0.81 -43.92
CA LEU A 9 -35.81 1.13 -43.14
C LEU A 9 -36.13 1.66 -41.73
N GLY A 10 -36.37 0.73 -40.81
CA GLY A 10 -36.15 0.93 -39.37
C GLY A 10 -35.20 -0.16 -38.90
N ALA A 11 -33.97 0.23 -38.55
CA ALA A 11 -32.87 -0.68 -38.25
C ALA A 11 -33.17 -1.57 -37.03
N ALA A 12 -33.15 -2.88 -37.25
CA ALA A 12 -32.84 -3.85 -36.21
C ALA A 12 -31.32 -3.83 -35.99
N GLY A 13 -30.88 -3.66 -34.74
CA GLY A 13 -29.46 -3.53 -34.40
C GLY A 13 -29.12 -4.13 -33.06
N LEU A 14 -29.21 -5.47 -32.99
CA LEU A 14 -28.37 -6.41 -32.23
C LEU A 14 -27.99 -6.05 -30.79
N ALA A 15 -28.70 -6.67 -29.85
CA ALA A 15 -28.13 -7.04 -28.56
C ALA A 15 -26.97 -8.02 -28.79
N LEU A 16 -25.77 -7.65 -28.34
CA LEU A 16 -24.65 -8.57 -28.17
C LEU A 16 -24.21 -8.52 -26.71
N GLY A 17 -24.63 -9.56 -25.98
CA GLY A 17 -24.07 -9.89 -24.69
C GLY A 17 -22.60 -10.28 -24.85
N VAL A 18 -21.76 -9.62 -24.07
CA VAL A 18 -20.54 -10.26 -23.57
C VAL A 18 -20.52 -9.92 -22.08
N SER A 19 -21.09 -10.81 -21.27
CA SER A 19 -20.80 -10.84 -19.85
C SER A 19 -19.31 -11.13 -19.73
N VAL A 20 -18.49 -10.08 -19.67
CA VAL A 20 -17.07 -10.21 -19.37
C VAL A 20 -17.01 -10.89 -18.01
N PRO A 21 -16.49 -12.12 -17.88
CA PRO A 21 -16.19 -12.62 -16.57
C PRO A 21 -15.11 -11.69 -16.03
N LEU A 22 -15.51 -10.80 -15.11
CA LEU A 22 -14.56 -10.10 -14.25
C LEU A 22 -13.75 -11.21 -13.59
N LYS A 23 -12.55 -11.49 -14.13
CA LYS A 23 -11.55 -12.31 -13.46
C LYS A 23 -11.24 -11.55 -12.18
N GLN A 24 -12.00 -11.87 -11.13
CA GLN A 24 -11.77 -11.38 -9.79
C GLN A 24 -10.42 -11.96 -9.41
N SER A 25 -9.36 -11.15 -9.57
CA SER A 25 -8.02 -11.51 -9.17
C SER A 25 -8.06 -11.73 -7.66
N THR A 26 -8.21 -12.98 -7.24
CA THR A 26 -8.03 -13.43 -5.87
C THR A 26 -6.53 -13.37 -5.56
N ALA A 27 -6.02 -12.14 -5.44
CA ALA A 27 -4.65 -11.91 -5.02
C ALA A 27 -4.48 -12.56 -3.63
N LYS A 28 -3.83 -13.73 -3.60
CA LYS A 28 -3.62 -14.49 -2.37
C LYS A 28 -2.96 -13.59 -1.34
N ALA A 29 -3.67 -13.33 -0.24
CA ALA A 29 -3.15 -12.52 0.84
C ALA A 29 -2.12 -13.33 1.64
N SER A 30 -0.87 -12.88 1.66
CA SER A 30 0.16 -13.50 2.50
C SER A 30 0.13 -12.88 3.89
N THR A 31 0.15 -13.70 4.93
CA THR A 31 0.22 -13.24 6.32
C THR A 31 1.57 -13.63 6.91
N TYR A 32 2.18 -12.70 7.64
CA TYR A 32 3.46 -12.87 8.31
C TYR A 32 3.33 -12.46 9.77
N HIS A 33 4.02 -13.16 10.68
CA HIS A 33 4.13 -12.78 12.09
C HIS A 33 5.18 -11.69 12.34
N SER A 34 5.93 -11.29 11.32
CA SER A 34 6.95 -10.25 11.41
C SER A 34 7.10 -9.53 10.08
N VAL A 35 7.74 -8.36 10.09
CA VAL A 35 7.93 -7.59 8.85
C VAL A 35 8.89 -8.34 7.92
N PRO A 36 8.55 -8.56 6.64
CA PRO A 36 9.45 -9.19 5.67
C PRO A 36 10.76 -8.41 5.49
N SER A 37 11.88 -9.09 5.29
CA SER A 37 13.22 -8.48 5.12
C SER A 37 13.25 -7.38 4.06
N SER A 38 12.53 -7.58 2.96
CA SER A 38 12.43 -6.61 1.85
C SER A 38 11.82 -5.24 2.23
N LEU A 39 11.13 -5.14 3.37
CA LEU A 39 10.60 -3.88 3.89
C LEU A 39 11.45 -3.27 5.00
N ARG A 40 12.34 -4.05 5.62
CA ARG A 40 13.13 -3.57 6.76
C ARG A 40 14.16 -2.52 6.32
N GLY A 41 14.47 -1.59 7.21
CA GLY A 41 15.48 -0.56 7.01
C GLY A 41 15.01 0.84 7.39
N TYR A 42 15.79 1.83 6.97
CA TYR A 42 15.58 3.24 7.25
C TYR A 42 15.02 3.93 6.02
N TYR A 43 13.98 4.73 6.20
CA TYR A 43 13.29 5.42 5.11
C TYR A 43 13.04 6.86 5.49
N ILE A 44 13.21 7.75 4.53
CA ILE A 44 12.88 9.16 4.69
C ILE A 44 11.90 9.58 3.60
N SER A 45 11.12 10.61 3.91
CA SER A 45 10.21 11.27 2.98
C SER A 45 10.57 12.75 2.92
N SER A 46 10.40 13.37 1.75
CA SER A 46 10.52 14.83 1.62
C SER A 46 9.46 15.60 2.44
N SER A 47 8.43 14.91 2.97
CA SER A 47 7.32 15.52 3.71
C SER A 47 7.52 15.49 5.24
N ASN A 48 8.75 15.77 5.70
CA ASN A 48 9.17 15.79 7.10
C ASN A 48 8.71 14.57 7.92
N ARG A 49 9.00 13.35 7.43
CA ARG A 49 8.67 12.11 8.13
C ARG A 49 9.66 11.02 7.79
N ALA A 50 9.97 10.17 8.75
CA ALA A 50 10.90 9.07 8.59
C ALA A 50 10.34 7.78 9.21
N PHE A 51 10.77 6.65 8.67
CA PHE A 51 10.46 5.34 9.24
C PHE A 51 11.74 4.55 9.47
N TRP A 52 11.86 3.93 10.64
CA TRP A 52 12.80 2.84 10.86
C TRP A 52 12.03 1.55 11.11
N ILE A 53 12.10 0.63 10.15
CA ILE A 53 11.32 -0.61 10.13
C ILE A 53 12.25 -1.78 10.45
N THR A 54 12.00 -2.47 11.55
CA THR A 54 12.73 -3.68 11.96
C THR A 54 11.89 -4.93 11.70
N LYS A 55 12.32 -6.08 12.24
CA LYS A 55 11.55 -7.32 12.19
C LYS A 55 10.25 -7.22 13.01
N TYR A 56 10.30 -6.56 14.17
CA TYR A 56 9.24 -6.55 15.17
C TYR A 56 8.79 -5.16 15.61
N THR A 57 9.41 -4.10 15.07
CA THR A 57 9.03 -2.73 15.37
C THR A 57 8.95 -1.87 14.12
N VAL A 58 8.11 -0.86 14.18
CA VAL A 58 8.06 0.26 13.25
C VAL A 58 8.23 1.53 14.06
N HIS A 59 9.31 2.26 13.85
CA HIS A 59 9.49 3.58 14.41
C HIS A 59 8.98 4.59 13.39
N ASP A 60 7.98 5.35 13.79
CA ASP A 60 7.36 6.42 13.00
C ASP A 60 7.80 7.76 13.58
N VAL A 61 8.58 8.51 12.81
CA VAL A 61 9.33 9.66 13.32
C VAL A 61 8.99 10.90 12.52
N ILE A 62 8.72 11.98 13.24
CA ILE A 62 8.71 13.33 12.71
C ILE A 62 10.06 13.95 13.14
N PRO A 63 10.99 14.19 12.19
CA PRO A 63 12.27 14.80 12.50
C PRO A 63 12.15 16.03 13.38
N GLN A 64 13.07 16.17 14.33
CA GLN A 64 13.14 17.28 15.31
C GLN A 64 11.90 17.47 16.21
N ALA A 65 10.92 16.57 16.17
CA ALA A 65 9.72 16.67 16.98
C ALA A 65 9.51 15.43 17.85
N ASP A 66 9.06 14.32 17.26
CA ASP A 66 8.59 13.16 18.01
C ASP A 66 8.83 11.85 17.25
N GLY A 67 8.88 10.74 17.98
CA GLY A 67 9.11 9.41 17.44
C GLY A 67 8.44 8.32 18.26
N TYR A 68 7.59 7.54 17.60
CA TYR A 68 6.86 6.45 18.25
C TYR A 68 7.36 5.08 17.80
N GLY A 69 7.80 4.26 18.76
CA GLY A 69 8.17 2.86 18.53
C GLY A 69 6.95 1.96 18.65
N MET A 70 6.48 1.43 17.53
CA MET A 70 5.29 0.58 17.47
C MET A 70 5.69 -0.90 17.37
N HIS A 71 5.14 -1.77 18.21
CA HIS A 71 5.36 -3.21 18.17
C HIS A 71 4.50 -3.88 17.09
N VAL A 72 5.11 -4.68 16.23
CA VAL A 72 4.45 -5.39 15.13
C VAL A 72 3.82 -6.68 15.64
N THR A 73 2.54 -6.88 15.34
CA THR A 73 1.79 -8.09 15.69
C THR A 73 1.59 -9.01 14.49
N LYS A 74 1.29 -8.40 13.33
CA LYS A 74 0.98 -9.12 12.09
C LYS A 74 1.27 -8.23 10.90
N VAL A 75 1.70 -8.84 9.81
CA VAL A 75 1.77 -8.17 8.50
C VAL A 75 0.93 -8.95 7.52
N THR A 76 0.00 -8.28 6.83
CA THR A 76 -0.71 -8.87 5.70
C THR A 76 -0.29 -8.19 4.41
N ARG A 77 -0.10 -8.95 3.33
CA ARG A 77 0.28 -8.45 2.01
C ARG A 77 -0.80 -8.80 1.01
N SER A 78 -1.23 -7.81 0.25
CA SER A 78 -2.11 -7.98 -0.92
C SER A 78 -1.53 -7.17 -2.08
N GLY A 79 -1.08 -7.85 -3.12
CA GLY A 79 -0.33 -7.24 -4.23
C GLY A 79 0.91 -6.49 -3.73
N HIS A 80 0.93 -5.18 -4.00
CA HIS A 80 1.99 -4.24 -3.61
C HIS A 80 1.78 -3.60 -2.25
N THR A 81 0.64 -3.85 -1.59
CA THR A 81 0.32 -3.23 -0.30
C THR A 81 0.61 -4.17 0.85
N TYR A 82 1.40 -3.69 1.80
CA TYR A 82 1.62 -4.32 3.10
C TYR A 82 0.83 -3.56 4.16
N ARG A 83 0.00 -4.27 4.91
CA ARG A 83 -0.66 -3.77 6.11
C ARG A 83 0.11 -4.29 7.31
N VAL A 84 0.85 -3.41 7.97
CA VAL A 84 1.63 -3.72 9.17
C VAL A 84 0.76 -3.34 10.37
N HIS A 85 0.25 -4.34 11.07
CA HIS A 85 -0.54 -4.17 12.28
C HIS A 85 0.41 -4.03 13.46
N THR A 86 0.21 -2.99 14.24
CA THR A 86 1.08 -2.64 15.36
C THR A 86 0.30 -2.21 16.58
N TYR A 87 0.97 -2.17 17.74
CA TYR A 87 0.48 -1.48 18.92
C TYR A 87 1.59 -0.66 19.59
N ILE A 88 1.19 0.26 20.48
CA ILE A 88 2.04 0.96 21.42
C ILE A 88 1.34 1.02 22.77
N ASP A 89 2.11 0.96 23.85
CA ASP A 89 1.59 1.06 25.21
C ASP A 89 1.88 2.48 25.74
N MET A 90 0.83 3.30 25.94
CA MET A 90 0.93 4.68 26.44
C MET A 90 -0.09 4.92 27.57
N GLY A 91 0.09 4.26 28.71
CA GLY A 91 -0.93 4.18 29.77
C GLY A 91 -2.11 3.25 29.44
N GLY A 92 -2.09 2.68 28.23
CA GLY A 92 -3.01 1.69 27.70
C GLY A 92 -2.56 1.26 26.30
N ARG A 93 -3.03 0.11 25.83
CA ARG A 93 -2.63 -0.42 24.52
C ARG A 93 -3.42 0.21 23.39
N SER A 94 -2.74 0.94 22.51
CA SER A 94 -3.30 1.53 21.30
C SER A 94 -2.84 0.80 20.06
N TYR A 95 -3.74 0.51 19.13
CA TYR A 95 -3.47 -0.23 17.90
C TYR A 95 -3.44 0.69 16.69
N VAL A 96 -2.47 0.48 15.80
CA VAL A 96 -2.31 1.22 14.55
C VAL A 96 -2.05 0.24 13.41
N THR A 97 -2.52 0.57 12.21
CA THR A 97 -2.20 -0.23 11.02
C THR A 97 -1.59 0.66 9.94
N TYR A 98 -0.33 0.38 9.60
CA TYR A 98 0.38 1.07 8.52
C TYR A 98 0.08 0.40 7.18
N LYS A 99 -0.50 1.16 6.24
CA LYS A 99 -0.72 0.72 4.85
C LYS A 99 0.44 1.19 3.97
N LEU A 100 1.46 0.34 3.82
CA LEU A 100 2.66 0.62 3.04
C LEU A 100 2.49 0.08 1.61
N ASN A 101 2.32 0.96 0.63
CA ASN A 101 2.21 0.59 -0.78
C ASN A 101 3.60 0.60 -1.42
N ARG A 102 4.20 -0.57 -1.61
CA ARG A 102 5.52 -0.76 -2.20
C ARG A 102 5.43 -0.76 -3.72
N TYR A 103 5.72 0.40 -4.32
CA TYR A 103 5.68 0.58 -5.78
C TYR A 103 7.02 0.29 -6.47
N ALA A 104 8.14 0.22 -5.73
CA ALA A 104 9.44 -0.15 -6.29
C ALA A 104 10.33 -0.84 -5.25
N HIS A 105 11.50 -1.33 -5.69
CA HIS A 105 12.54 -1.75 -4.75
C HIS A 105 12.95 -0.57 -3.86
N ASN A 106 13.07 -0.79 -2.55
CA ASN A 106 13.47 0.23 -1.58
C ASN A 106 12.58 1.50 -1.53
N LYS A 107 11.37 1.47 -2.08
CA LYS A 107 10.45 2.61 -2.05
C LYS A 107 9.02 2.18 -1.74
N PHE A 108 8.32 2.99 -0.97
CA PHE A 108 6.89 2.80 -0.69
C PHE A 108 6.16 4.13 -0.53
N LYS A 109 4.83 4.08 -0.58
CA LYS A 109 3.93 5.18 -0.28
C LYS A 109 3.17 4.88 1.00
N TYR A 110 3.03 5.87 1.86
CA TYR A 110 2.22 5.80 3.08
C TYR A 110 1.53 7.14 3.30
N ALA A 111 0.22 7.13 3.58
CA ALA A 111 -0.58 8.34 3.81
C ALA A 111 -0.35 9.45 2.76
N GLY A 112 -0.30 9.09 1.48
CA GLY A 112 -0.06 10.04 0.38
C GLY A 112 1.41 10.39 0.13
N LYS A 113 2.30 10.14 1.09
CA LYS A 113 3.72 10.52 1.05
C LYS A 113 4.61 9.41 0.49
N TYR A 114 5.66 9.79 -0.22
CA TYR A 114 6.64 8.87 -0.81
C TYR A 114 7.85 8.73 0.10
N PHE A 115 8.27 7.48 0.29
CA PHE A 115 9.41 7.11 1.11
C PHE A 115 10.41 6.34 0.27
N HIS A 116 11.68 6.61 0.49
CA HIS A 116 12.78 5.89 -0.11
C HIS A 116 13.76 5.45 0.97
N LYS A 117 14.37 4.27 0.77
CA LYS A 117 15.31 3.70 1.71
C LYS A 117 16.64 4.44 1.66
N VAL A 118 17.24 4.67 2.81
CA VAL A 118 18.53 5.33 2.97
C VAL A 118 19.46 4.52 3.88
N SER A 119 20.73 4.91 3.95
CA SER A 119 21.68 4.37 4.92
C SER A 119 21.30 4.80 6.34
N LYS A 120 21.82 4.06 7.33
CA LYS A 120 21.64 4.39 8.75
C LYS A 120 22.14 5.80 9.06
N SER A 121 23.34 6.16 8.59
CA SER A 121 23.94 7.48 8.84
C SER A 121 23.09 8.62 8.28
N HIS A 122 22.61 8.49 7.04
CA HIS A 122 21.75 9.51 6.42
C HIS A 122 20.42 9.64 7.17
N TYR A 123 19.82 8.53 7.63
CA TYR A 123 18.61 8.57 8.44
C TYR A 123 18.81 9.35 9.74
N TYR A 124 19.86 9.06 10.51
CA TYR A 124 20.10 9.77 11.78
C TYR A 124 20.44 11.24 11.55
N TYR A 125 21.21 11.56 10.51
CA TYR A 125 21.42 12.96 10.12
C TYR A 125 20.10 13.68 9.86
N TYR A 126 19.24 13.08 9.03
CA TYR A 126 17.93 13.62 8.64
C TYR A 126 16.93 13.74 9.80
N VAL A 127 16.98 12.83 10.79
CA VAL A 127 16.07 12.91 11.96
C VAL A 127 16.53 13.97 12.96
N SER A 128 17.82 14.29 12.98
CA SER A 128 18.44 15.22 13.93
C SER A 128 18.64 16.65 13.40
N HIS A 129 18.53 16.90 12.08
CA HIS A 129 18.74 18.21 11.43
C HIS A 129 17.57 18.55 10.51
#